data_AF-A0A5J4RZ25-F1
#
_entry.id   AF-A0A5J4RZ25-F1
#
_cell.length_a   1.000
_cell.length_b   1.000
_cell.length_c   1.000
_cell.angle_alpha   90.00
_cell.angle_beta   90.00
_cell.angle_gamma   90.00
#
_symmetry.space_group_name_H-M   'P 1'
#
loop_
_entity.id
_entity.type
_entity.pdbx_description
1 polymer ?
#
loop_
_entity_poly.entity_id
_entity_poly.type
_entity_poly.pdbx_seq_one_letter_code
_entity_poly.pdbx_strand_id
1 'polypeptide(L)'
;MKNNTIFDRMSKQANELATLVSKGKTITGKSKTKTKTPSNSFLQQMQFAHIANVYTVLKRFVIGTFEEKSRKKSYYNFFMKYNLGGPRVYLTKAEATARACVVAPYTISQGSLQPIEITQNAGMLITSIRLPQGFNITAGTTLGEVSLALIKQNASMQKGDQLSLVHLVQTLTGEKNVPRILLRLHEFVLNPASATLFYDQIPQTLFTVSNGYVGTDANAEAGGIAYVLSRREGSKLLVSTQTVTLTPGNTVYRQYSCEEKKREALESYGIVTRILFADPEKPDTKQDPEDEYFAVSSVTLNGTPIAAGGGEPNVHSGDVLEIQGSKLTEVELKVNANIGGPTVSATTSSLSALGSVTVGSDTSIVISIAVTASINYLLRADNSAMVYDFRLAAQSAWRVRYL
;
A
#
# COMPACT_ATOMS: atom_id res chain seq x y z
N MET A 1 -28.43 -9.73 25.83
CA MET A 1 -28.26 -10.68 24.71
C MET A 1 -27.06 -10.21 23.87
N LYS A 2 -26.01 -11.02 23.72
CA LYS A 2 -24.86 -10.67 22.87
C LYS A 2 -25.29 -10.76 21.40
N ASN A 3 -25.32 -9.62 20.70
CA ASN A 3 -25.58 -9.55 19.27
C ASN A 3 -24.35 -10.09 18.52
N ASN A 4 -24.29 -11.41 18.32
CA ASN A 4 -23.32 -12.01 17.41
C ASN A 4 -23.65 -11.53 15.99
N THR A 5 -22.73 -10.78 15.40
CA THR A 5 -22.86 -10.27 14.05
C THR A 5 -22.71 -11.40 13.03
N ILE A 6 -23.14 -11.17 11.79
CA ILE A 6 -22.94 -12.12 10.68
C ILE A 6 -21.45 -12.46 10.51
N PHE A 7 -20.55 -11.53 10.83
CA PHE A 7 -19.10 -11.74 10.78
C PHE A 7 -18.59 -12.68 11.88
N ASP A 8 -19.17 -12.66 13.09
CA ASP A 8 -18.85 -13.63 14.14
C ASP A 8 -19.27 -15.05 13.73
N ARG A 9 -20.41 -15.17 13.04
CA ARG A 9 -20.88 -16.44 12.50
C ARG A 9 -20.03 -16.93 11.32
N MET A 10 -19.60 -16.03 10.44
CA MET A 10 -18.72 -16.35 9.31
C MET A 10 -17.30 -16.70 9.74
N SER A 11 -16.75 -16.01 10.75
CA SER A 11 -15.45 -16.35 11.36
C SER A 11 -15.48 -17.73 12.02
N LYS A 12 -16.58 -18.05 12.72
CA LYS A 12 -16.78 -19.38 13.32
C LYS A 12 -16.92 -20.47 12.27
N GLN A 13 -17.71 -20.26 11.20
CA GLN A 13 -17.85 -21.21 10.10
C GLN A 13 -16.55 -21.41 9.31
N ALA A 14 -15.74 -20.35 9.15
CA ALA A 14 -14.43 -20.44 8.52
C ALA A 14 -13.44 -21.26 9.36
N ASN A 15 -13.46 -21.09 10.69
CA ASN A 15 -12.67 -21.91 11.60
C ASN A 15 -13.13 -23.38 11.59
N GLU A 16 -14.43 -23.65 11.56
CA GLU A 16 -14.98 -25.01 11.43
C GLU A 16 -14.56 -25.66 10.10
N LEU A 17 -14.61 -24.94 8.98
CA LEU A 17 -14.14 -25.42 7.67
C LEU A 17 -12.63 -25.68 7.63
N ALA A 18 -11.82 -24.82 8.24
CA ALA A 18 -10.38 -25.04 8.37
C ALA A 18 -10.05 -26.30 9.19
N THR A 19 -10.86 -26.59 10.22
CA THR A 19 -10.71 -27.83 11.02
C THR A 19 -11.23 -29.08 10.32
N LEU A 20 -12.22 -28.96 9.43
CA LEU A 20 -12.72 -30.08 8.62
C LEU A 20 -11.75 -30.44 7.48
N VAL A 21 -11.08 -29.44 6.90
CA VAL A 21 -10.00 -29.65 5.92
C VAL A 21 -8.78 -30.31 6.58
N SER A 22 -8.50 -30.05 7.86
CA SER A 22 -7.43 -30.73 8.60
C SER A 22 -7.78 -32.12 9.11
N LYS A 23 -9.07 -32.46 9.23
CA LYS A 23 -9.56 -33.79 9.65
C LYS A 23 -9.94 -34.73 8.50
N GLY A 24 -9.67 -34.33 7.25
CA GLY A 24 -9.85 -35.17 6.09
C GLY A 24 -8.70 -36.17 5.91
N LYS A 25 -8.97 -37.44 6.25
CA LYS A 25 -8.19 -38.67 5.96
C LYS A 25 -7.25 -39.15 7.07
N THR A 26 -7.84 -39.82 8.07
CA THR A 26 -7.14 -40.82 8.86
C THR A 26 -6.91 -42.06 7.99
N ILE A 27 -5.73 -42.14 7.36
CA ILE A 27 -5.12 -43.43 7.02
C ILE A 27 -3.72 -43.40 7.62
N THR A 28 -3.49 -44.36 8.49
CA THR A 28 -2.27 -44.65 9.23
C THR A 28 -1.02 -44.59 8.37
N GLY A 29 -0.07 -43.74 8.76
CA GLY A 29 1.28 -43.70 8.21
C GLY A 29 2.11 -42.65 8.93
N LYS A 30 3.06 -43.08 9.76
CA LYS A 30 4.05 -42.20 10.40
C LYS A 30 4.80 -41.41 9.32
N SER A 31 4.71 -40.09 9.33
CA SER A 31 5.69 -39.23 8.68
C SER A 31 5.75 -37.86 9.38
N LYS A 32 6.97 -37.45 9.75
CA LYS A 32 7.28 -36.13 10.29
C LYS A 32 6.93 -35.07 9.25
N THR A 33 6.19 -34.01 9.60
CA THR A 33 6.25 -32.77 8.82
C THR A 33 5.84 -31.53 9.60
N LYS A 34 6.69 -30.52 9.50
CA LYS A 34 6.64 -29.14 10.00
C LYS A 34 5.23 -28.57 10.20
N THR A 35 4.97 -28.11 11.42
CA THR A 35 3.82 -27.25 11.78
C THR A 35 3.83 -25.99 10.91
N LYS A 36 2.94 -25.90 9.93
CA LYS A 36 2.75 -24.68 9.11
C LYS A 36 2.18 -23.56 9.99
N THR A 37 2.88 -22.44 9.96
CA THR A 37 2.74 -21.21 10.75
C THR A 37 1.34 -20.56 10.70
N PRO A 38 0.85 -19.94 11.79
CA PRO A 38 -0.44 -19.22 11.85
C PRO A 38 -0.61 -18.10 10.80
N SER A 39 0.47 -17.46 10.34
CA SER A 39 0.43 -16.39 9.33
C SER A 39 -0.20 -16.80 8.00
N ASN A 40 0.03 -18.04 7.55
CA ASN A 40 -0.55 -18.54 6.30
C ASN A 40 -2.07 -18.69 6.36
N SER A 41 -2.62 -19.00 7.54
CA SER A 41 -4.07 -19.10 7.73
C SER A 41 -4.75 -17.73 7.70
N PHE A 42 -4.10 -16.69 8.24
CA PHE A 42 -4.61 -15.32 8.24
C PHE A 42 -4.54 -14.66 6.86
N LEU A 43 -3.45 -14.86 6.12
CA LEU A 43 -3.35 -14.40 4.74
C LEU A 43 -4.44 -15.01 3.85
N GLN A 44 -4.77 -16.29 4.07
CA GLN A 44 -5.90 -16.93 3.38
C GLN A 44 -7.25 -16.31 3.77
N GLN A 45 -7.46 -15.98 5.04
CA GLN A 45 -8.69 -15.31 5.50
C GLN A 45 -8.84 -13.91 4.88
N MET A 46 -7.75 -13.12 4.83
CA MET A 46 -7.76 -11.80 4.20
C MET A 46 -8.09 -11.88 2.71
N GLN A 47 -7.42 -12.79 1.99
CA GLN A 47 -7.70 -13.04 0.58
C GLN A 47 -9.16 -13.47 0.38
N PHE A 48 -9.70 -14.33 1.25
CA PHE A 48 -11.09 -14.75 1.16
C PHE A 48 -12.06 -13.56 1.28
N ALA A 49 -11.89 -12.70 2.28
CA ALA A 49 -12.76 -11.54 2.48
C ALA A 49 -12.71 -10.56 1.30
N HIS A 50 -11.51 -10.30 0.79
CA HIS A 50 -11.31 -9.47 -0.40
C HIS A 50 -12.00 -10.05 -1.64
N ILE A 51 -11.75 -11.33 -1.98
CA ILE A 51 -12.38 -11.97 -3.15
C ILE A 51 -13.90 -12.05 -2.99
N ALA A 52 -14.41 -12.25 -1.77
CA ALA A 52 -15.84 -12.20 -1.50
C ALA A 52 -16.43 -10.80 -1.79
N ASN A 53 -15.77 -9.72 -1.38
CA ASN A 53 -16.18 -8.35 -1.71
C ASN A 53 -16.18 -8.12 -3.23
N VAL A 54 -15.13 -8.54 -3.92
CA VAL A 54 -15.02 -8.46 -5.38
C VAL A 54 -16.18 -9.22 -6.05
N TYR A 55 -16.54 -10.41 -5.58
CA TYR A 55 -17.71 -11.14 -6.06
C TYR A 55 -19.00 -10.34 -5.88
N THR A 56 -19.18 -9.63 -4.75
CA THR A 56 -20.42 -8.85 -4.57
C THR A 56 -20.61 -7.79 -5.64
N VAL A 57 -19.52 -7.18 -6.12
CA VAL A 57 -19.52 -6.21 -7.23
C VAL A 57 -19.79 -6.92 -8.56
N LEU A 58 -19.12 -8.05 -8.80
CA LEU A 58 -19.18 -8.81 -10.06
C LEU A 58 -20.39 -9.74 -10.18
N LYS A 59 -21.19 -9.91 -9.11
CA LYS A 59 -22.24 -10.93 -9.01
C LYS A 59 -23.20 -10.92 -10.19
N ARG A 60 -23.59 -9.74 -10.67
CA ARG A 60 -24.52 -9.59 -11.80
C ARG A 60 -23.96 -10.21 -13.09
N PHE A 61 -22.65 -10.09 -13.32
CA PHE A 61 -21.99 -10.65 -14.48
C PHE A 61 -21.67 -12.14 -14.28
N VAL A 62 -21.13 -12.53 -13.12
CA VAL A 62 -20.64 -13.90 -12.84
C VAL A 62 -21.74 -14.98 -12.87
N ILE A 63 -23.01 -14.59 -12.74
CA ILE A 63 -24.12 -15.52 -12.86
C ILE A 63 -24.26 -15.95 -14.33
N GLY A 64 -23.93 -17.21 -14.62
CA GLY A 64 -24.05 -17.78 -15.96
C GLY A 64 -22.72 -17.91 -16.70
N THR A 65 -21.62 -17.39 -16.16
CA THR A 65 -20.32 -17.37 -16.85
C THR A 65 -19.41 -18.55 -16.51
N PHE A 66 -19.94 -19.58 -15.85
CA PHE A 66 -19.24 -20.82 -15.53
C PHE A 66 -20.06 -22.02 -16.04
N GLU A 67 -19.58 -22.67 -17.10
CA GLU A 67 -20.28 -23.79 -17.75
C GLU A 67 -20.37 -25.03 -16.85
N GLU A 68 -19.29 -25.35 -16.12
CA GLU A 68 -19.18 -26.54 -15.27
C GLU A 68 -20.01 -26.47 -13.97
N LYS A 69 -21.17 -25.80 -13.98
CA LYS A 69 -21.99 -25.66 -12.78
C LYS A 69 -22.65 -26.99 -12.41
N SER A 70 -22.06 -27.70 -11.45
CA SER A 70 -22.75 -28.80 -10.78
C SER A 70 -23.93 -28.27 -9.97
N ARG A 71 -25.04 -29.02 -9.91
CA ARG A 71 -26.27 -28.62 -9.19
C ARG A 71 -26.03 -28.28 -7.70
N LYS A 72 -24.94 -28.77 -7.11
CA LYS A 72 -24.58 -28.60 -5.69
C LYS A 72 -23.70 -27.38 -5.42
N LYS A 73 -23.18 -26.68 -6.43
CA LYS A 73 -22.26 -25.55 -6.27
C LYS A 73 -22.85 -24.27 -6.86
N SER A 74 -22.74 -23.17 -6.12
CA SER A 74 -23.17 -21.84 -6.57
C SER A 74 -22.10 -21.18 -7.45
N TYR A 75 -22.48 -20.16 -8.22
CA TYR A 75 -21.51 -19.33 -8.97
C TYR A 75 -20.49 -18.65 -8.05
N TYR A 76 -20.89 -18.32 -6.81
CA TYR A 76 -19.96 -17.87 -5.78
C TYR A 76 -18.85 -18.90 -5.54
N ASN A 77 -19.21 -20.17 -5.35
CA ASN A 77 -18.22 -21.23 -5.11
C ASN A 77 -17.23 -21.39 -6.27
N PHE A 78 -17.68 -21.23 -7.51
CA PHE A 78 -16.80 -21.26 -8.68
C PHE A 78 -15.91 -20.03 -8.75
N PHE A 79 -16.46 -18.83 -8.55
CA PHE A 79 -15.66 -17.61 -8.51
C PHE A 79 -14.57 -17.68 -7.43
N MET A 80 -14.92 -18.15 -6.22
CA MET A 80 -13.94 -18.37 -5.16
C MET A 80 -12.90 -19.44 -5.54
N LYS A 81 -13.32 -20.56 -6.14
CA LYS A 81 -12.41 -21.65 -6.58
C LYS A 81 -11.32 -21.14 -7.52
N TYR A 82 -11.65 -20.31 -8.49
CA TYR A 82 -10.70 -19.84 -9.50
C TYR A 82 -9.86 -18.64 -9.07
N ASN A 83 -10.28 -17.91 -8.03
CA ASN A 83 -9.61 -16.66 -7.64
C ASN A 83 -8.94 -16.72 -6.26
N LEU A 84 -9.32 -17.65 -5.38
CA LEU A 84 -8.69 -17.79 -4.07
C LEU A 84 -7.25 -18.30 -4.22
N GLY A 85 -6.27 -17.53 -3.76
CA GLY A 85 -4.85 -17.82 -3.92
C GLY A 85 -4.25 -17.40 -5.27
N GLY A 86 -5.07 -16.85 -6.18
CA GLY A 86 -4.61 -16.32 -7.48
C GLY A 86 -4.09 -14.89 -7.33
N PRO A 87 -4.93 -13.85 -7.56
CA PRO A 87 -4.51 -12.47 -7.35
C PRO A 87 -4.13 -12.20 -5.89
N ARG A 88 -2.93 -11.67 -5.67
CA ARG A 88 -2.44 -11.31 -4.34
C ARG A 88 -2.84 -9.87 -4.05
N VAL A 89 -3.77 -9.71 -3.12
CA VAL A 89 -4.19 -8.41 -2.60
C VAL A 89 -4.17 -8.49 -1.08
N TYR A 90 -3.50 -7.52 -0.47
CA TYR A 90 -3.38 -7.38 0.96
C TYR A 90 -4.10 -6.09 1.40
N LEU A 91 -5.00 -6.24 2.36
CA LEU A 91 -5.80 -5.13 2.90
C LEU A 91 -5.55 -5.03 4.39
N THR A 92 -5.38 -3.83 4.92
CA THR A 92 -5.35 -3.63 6.37
C THR A 92 -6.71 -3.96 6.99
N LYS A 93 -6.73 -4.15 8.31
CA LYS A 93 -7.97 -4.38 9.07
C LYS A 93 -9.00 -3.26 8.84
N ALA A 94 -8.56 -2.00 8.76
CA ALA A 94 -9.42 -0.87 8.49
C ALA A 94 -10.00 -0.92 7.06
N GLU A 95 -9.16 -1.17 6.06
CA GLU A 95 -9.57 -1.29 4.66
C GLU A 95 -10.55 -2.45 4.44
N ALA A 96 -10.26 -3.62 5.02
CA ALA A 96 -11.14 -4.78 4.96
C ALA A 96 -12.50 -4.50 5.62
N THR A 97 -12.51 -3.81 6.77
CA THR A 97 -13.75 -3.37 7.45
C THR A 97 -14.54 -2.40 6.58
N ALA A 98 -13.86 -1.51 5.86
CA ALA A 98 -14.47 -0.58 4.90
C ALA A 98 -14.92 -1.25 3.59
N ARG A 99 -14.73 -2.57 3.45
CA ARG A 99 -15.00 -3.37 2.25
C ARG A 99 -14.22 -2.88 1.03
N ALA A 100 -12.96 -2.55 1.24
CA ALA A 100 -12.02 -2.28 0.16
C ALA A 100 -12.03 -3.42 -0.87
N CYS A 101 -11.97 -3.04 -2.14
CA CYS A 101 -11.79 -3.95 -3.26
C CYS A 101 -10.89 -3.30 -4.31
N VAL A 102 -9.98 -4.12 -4.82
CA VAL A 102 -8.90 -3.76 -5.73
C VAL A 102 -9.09 -4.54 -7.02
N VAL A 103 -9.06 -3.87 -8.17
CA VAL A 103 -9.08 -4.53 -9.47
C VAL A 103 -7.81 -5.34 -9.63
N ALA A 104 -7.95 -6.63 -9.92
CA ALA A 104 -6.85 -7.56 -10.10
C ALA A 104 -7.19 -8.56 -11.23
N PRO A 105 -6.24 -9.40 -11.67
CA PRO A 105 -6.48 -10.40 -12.72
C PRO A 105 -7.41 -11.54 -12.30
N TYR A 106 -8.69 -11.24 -12.11
CA TYR A 106 -9.71 -12.21 -11.71
C TYR A 106 -10.16 -13.05 -12.90
N THR A 107 -10.26 -14.37 -12.71
CA THR A 107 -10.99 -15.24 -13.63
C THR A 107 -12.50 -15.03 -13.43
N ILE A 108 -13.15 -14.44 -14.43
CA ILE A 108 -14.57 -14.04 -14.36
C ILE A 108 -15.49 -14.95 -15.17
N SER A 109 -14.92 -15.76 -16.08
CA SER A 109 -15.64 -16.78 -16.83
C SER A 109 -14.77 -18.00 -17.10
N GLN A 110 -15.40 -19.17 -17.19
CA GLN A 110 -14.78 -20.45 -17.52
C GLN A 110 -15.75 -21.27 -18.36
N GLY A 111 -15.30 -21.65 -19.56
CA GLY A 111 -16.12 -22.33 -20.54
C GLY A 111 -15.34 -22.81 -21.74
N SER A 112 -16.08 -23.31 -22.72
CA SER A 112 -15.59 -24.08 -23.86
C SER A 112 -15.36 -23.25 -25.12
N LEU A 113 -15.88 -22.02 -25.21
CA LEU A 113 -15.58 -21.15 -26.35
C LEU A 113 -14.12 -20.66 -26.28
N GLN A 114 -13.57 -20.35 -27.46
CA GLN A 114 -12.20 -19.87 -27.57
C GLN A 114 -11.98 -18.61 -26.71
N PRO A 115 -10.96 -18.60 -25.83
CA PRO A 115 -10.57 -17.40 -25.10
C PRO A 115 -10.20 -16.24 -26.03
N ILE A 116 -10.42 -15.03 -25.53
CA ILE A 116 -10.01 -13.80 -26.22
C ILE A 116 -8.75 -13.33 -25.52
N GLU A 117 -7.63 -13.46 -26.20
CA GLU A 117 -6.35 -13.04 -25.66
C GLU A 117 -6.29 -11.52 -25.67
N ILE A 118 -5.68 -10.94 -24.64
CA ILE A 118 -5.47 -9.50 -24.53
C ILE A 118 -4.00 -9.28 -24.24
N THR A 119 -3.34 -8.51 -25.09
CA THR A 119 -1.92 -8.15 -24.98
C THR A 119 -1.78 -6.64 -24.86
N GLN A 120 -0.76 -6.20 -24.14
CA GLN A 120 -0.46 -4.77 -24.04
C GLN A 120 0.48 -4.38 -25.18
N ASN A 121 0.11 -3.34 -25.95
CA ASN A 121 0.94 -2.81 -27.03
C ASN A 121 0.85 -1.27 -27.05
N ALA A 122 2.00 -0.59 -26.98
CA ALA A 122 2.10 0.87 -27.01
C ALA A 122 1.13 1.61 -26.04
N GLY A 123 0.91 1.06 -24.85
CA GLY A 123 -0.02 1.63 -23.86
C GLY A 123 -1.51 1.35 -24.11
N MET A 124 -1.85 0.63 -25.18
CA MET A 124 -3.20 0.11 -25.44
C MET A 124 -3.30 -1.37 -25.07
N LEU A 125 -4.53 -1.84 -24.87
CA LEU A 125 -4.81 -3.28 -24.78
C LEU A 125 -5.37 -3.76 -26.11
N ILE A 126 -4.69 -4.68 -26.77
CA ILE A 126 -5.09 -5.24 -28.07
C ILE A 126 -5.57 -6.67 -27.86
N THR A 127 -6.77 -6.96 -28.36
CA THR A 127 -7.38 -8.28 -28.27
C THR A 127 -7.01 -9.16 -29.46
N SER A 128 -7.24 -10.47 -29.36
CA SER A 128 -7.14 -11.40 -30.50
C SER A 128 -8.31 -11.28 -31.49
N ILE A 129 -9.33 -10.43 -31.21
CA ILE A 129 -10.48 -10.23 -32.09
C ILE A 129 -10.06 -9.41 -33.32
N ARG A 130 -10.36 -9.95 -34.50
CA ARG A 130 -9.97 -9.37 -35.78
C ARG A 130 -11.12 -8.65 -36.48
N LEU A 131 -10.76 -7.63 -37.25
CA LEU A 131 -11.59 -6.91 -38.21
C LEU A 131 -10.83 -6.84 -39.55
N PRO A 132 -11.53 -6.61 -40.68
CA PRO A 132 -10.88 -6.48 -41.98
C PRO A 132 -9.82 -5.37 -41.94
N GLN A 133 -8.73 -5.55 -42.69
CA GLN A 133 -7.69 -4.52 -42.77
C GLN A 133 -8.29 -3.21 -43.31
N GLY A 134 -7.98 -2.09 -42.65
CA GLY A 134 -8.51 -0.77 -42.99
C GLY A 134 -9.97 -0.53 -42.57
N PHE A 135 -10.62 -1.49 -41.90
CA PHE A 135 -11.96 -1.30 -41.36
C PHE A 135 -11.93 -0.30 -40.20
N ASN A 136 -12.58 0.85 -40.39
CA ASN A 136 -12.72 1.87 -39.36
C ASN A 136 -14.19 1.98 -38.94
N ILE A 137 -14.42 2.02 -37.64
CA ILE A 137 -15.75 2.26 -37.08
C ILE A 137 -15.88 3.78 -36.87
N THR A 138 -16.89 4.37 -37.51
CA THR A 138 -17.21 5.80 -37.44
C THR A 138 -18.54 6.00 -36.71
N ALA A 139 -18.92 7.25 -36.45
CA ALA A 139 -20.22 7.56 -35.84
C ALA A 139 -21.42 7.05 -36.65
N GLY A 140 -21.29 6.90 -37.97
CA GLY A 140 -22.34 6.34 -38.84
C GLY A 140 -22.31 4.82 -38.98
N THR A 141 -21.30 4.14 -38.42
CA THR A 141 -21.15 2.69 -38.57
C THR A 141 -22.18 1.95 -37.71
N THR A 142 -22.91 1.04 -38.34
CA THR A 142 -23.97 0.25 -37.70
C THR A 142 -23.42 -1.00 -37.01
N LEU A 143 -24.16 -1.50 -36.02
CA LEU A 143 -23.92 -2.79 -35.40
C LEU A 143 -23.97 -3.93 -36.43
N GLY A 144 -24.80 -3.83 -37.48
CA GLY A 144 -24.88 -4.80 -38.56
C GLY A 144 -23.56 -4.93 -39.31
N GLU A 145 -22.95 -3.80 -39.68
CA GLU A 145 -21.64 -3.76 -40.35
C GLU A 145 -20.53 -4.33 -39.47
N VAL A 146 -20.47 -3.93 -38.20
CA VAL A 146 -19.47 -4.45 -37.24
C VAL A 146 -19.67 -5.95 -37.03
N SER A 147 -20.91 -6.42 -36.87
CA SER A 147 -21.23 -7.83 -36.70
C SER A 147 -20.78 -8.66 -37.91
N LEU A 148 -21.05 -8.18 -39.12
CA LEU A 148 -20.64 -8.86 -40.35
C LEU A 148 -19.11 -8.92 -40.46
N ALA A 149 -18.42 -7.84 -40.11
CA ALA A 149 -16.96 -7.78 -40.11
C ALA A 149 -16.35 -8.78 -39.11
N LEU A 150 -16.89 -8.84 -37.89
CA LEU A 150 -16.44 -9.76 -36.84
C LEU A 150 -16.65 -11.22 -37.24
N ILE A 151 -17.85 -11.59 -37.71
CA ILE A 151 -18.17 -12.97 -38.10
C ILE A 151 -17.27 -13.43 -39.26
N LYS A 152 -17.00 -12.56 -40.23
CA LYS A 152 -16.15 -12.89 -41.39
C LYS A 152 -14.69 -13.14 -41.02
N GLN A 153 -14.16 -12.43 -40.03
CA GLN A 153 -12.74 -12.48 -39.67
C GLN A 153 -12.40 -13.43 -38.52
N ASN A 154 -13.39 -13.82 -37.72
CA ASN A 154 -13.18 -14.65 -36.54
C ASN A 154 -13.98 -15.94 -36.68
N ALA A 155 -13.31 -17.04 -37.05
CA ALA A 155 -13.96 -18.34 -37.30
C ALA A 155 -14.72 -18.91 -36.08
N SER A 156 -14.38 -18.48 -34.87
CA SER A 156 -15.06 -18.87 -33.64
C SER A 156 -16.36 -18.09 -33.36
N MET A 157 -16.62 -16.99 -34.08
CA MET A 157 -17.79 -16.13 -33.91
C MET A 157 -18.85 -16.40 -34.97
N GLN A 158 -20.12 -16.35 -34.57
CA GLN A 158 -21.24 -16.52 -35.48
C GLN A 158 -22.40 -15.58 -35.13
N LYS A 159 -23.37 -15.48 -36.05
CA LYS A 159 -24.61 -14.73 -35.81
C LYS A 159 -25.31 -15.21 -34.55
N GLY A 160 -25.70 -14.28 -33.69
CA GLY A 160 -26.38 -14.55 -32.43
C GLY A 160 -25.45 -14.75 -31.23
N ASP A 161 -24.13 -14.80 -31.42
CA ASP A 161 -23.19 -14.73 -30.30
C ASP A 161 -23.25 -13.36 -29.64
N GLN A 162 -23.03 -13.30 -28.33
CA GLN A 162 -22.94 -12.04 -27.58
C GLN A 162 -21.50 -11.79 -27.14
N LEU A 163 -21.01 -10.59 -27.40
CA LEU A 163 -19.75 -10.10 -26.85
C LEU A 163 -20.03 -9.15 -25.69
N SER A 164 -19.48 -9.44 -24.52
CA SER A 164 -19.64 -8.65 -23.30
C SER A 164 -18.31 -8.07 -22.86
N LEU A 165 -18.21 -6.76 -22.79
CA LEU A 165 -17.07 -6.00 -22.32
C LEU A 165 -17.25 -5.72 -20.84
N VAL A 166 -16.47 -6.42 -20.02
CA VAL A 166 -16.46 -6.27 -18.56
C VAL A 166 -15.38 -5.26 -18.21
N HIS A 167 -15.78 -4.03 -17.94
CA HIS A 167 -14.87 -2.94 -17.57
C HIS A 167 -14.95 -2.70 -16.06
N LEU A 168 -13.85 -2.96 -15.37
CA LEU A 168 -13.68 -2.74 -13.94
C LEU A 168 -12.88 -1.46 -13.74
N VAL A 169 -13.53 -0.40 -13.25
CA VAL A 169 -12.87 0.86 -12.93
C VAL A 169 -12.41 0.84 -11.48
N GLN A 170 -11.13 1.11 -11.26
CA GLN A 170 -10.56 1.30 -9.95
C GLN A 170 -10.80 2.74 -9.50
N THR A 171 -11.46 2.89 -8.35
CA THR A 171 -11.72 4.19 -7.71
C THR A 171 -11.13 4.20 -6.30
N LEU A 172 -10.82 5.39 -5.79
CA LEU A 172 -10.46 5.62 -4.40
C LEU A 172 -11.56 6.51 -3.81
N THR A 173 -12.14 6.12 -2.68
CA THR A 173 -13.31 6.82 -2.11
C THR A 173 -13.12 7.14 -0.64
N GLY A 174 -13.61 8.32 -0.25
CA GLY A 174 -13.59 8.82 1.12
C GLY A 174 -12.23 9.39 1.53
N GLU A 175 -12.17 9.97 2.74
CA GLU A 175 -10.98 10.66 3.27
C GLU A 175 -9.74 9.77 3.36
N LYS A 176 -9.93 8.45 3.54
CA LYS A 176 -8.85 7.47 3.64
C LYS A 176 -8.47 6.83 2.30
N ASN A 177 -8.97 7.34 1.17
CA ASN A 177 -8.69 6.81 -0.17
C ASN A 177 -8.90 5.28 -0.27
N VAL A 178 -10.01 4.77 0.27
CA VAL A 178 -10.27 3.33 0.29
C VAL A 178 -10.55 2.84 -1.13
N PRO A 179 -9.85 1.80 -1.62
CA PRO A 179 -10.03 1.34 -2.99
C PRO A 179 -11.37 0.65 -3.17
N ARG A 180 -12.07 0.98 -4.25
CA ARG A 180 -13.33 0.37 -4.66
C ARG A 180 -13.33 0.06 -6.15
N ILE A 181 -14.08 -0.98 -6.52
CA ILE A 181 -14.30 -1.36 -7.92
C ILE A 181 -15.69 -0.89 -8.34
N LEU A 182 -15.76 -0.20 -9.47
CA LEU A 182 -16.99 0.07 -10.19
C LEU A 182 -17.06 -0.85 -11.43
N LEU A 183 -18.12 -1.66 -11.52
CA LEU A 183 -18.38 -2.50 -12.70
C LEU A 183 -19.19 -1.70 -13.73
N ARG A 184 -18.64 -1.55 -14.93
CA ARG A 184 -19.35 -1.12 -16.14
C ARG A 184 -19.41 -2.28 -17.12
N LEU A 185 -20.62 -2.63 -17.55
CA LEU A 185 -20.86 -3.72 -18.48
C LEU A 185 -21.41 -3.14 -19.77
N HIS A 186 -20.79 -3.49 -20.89
CA HIS A 186 -21.27 -3.15 -22.23
C HIS A 186 -21.40 -4.44 -23.01
N GLU A 187 -22.53 -4.66 -23.68
CA GLU A 187 -22.80 -5.91 -24.37
C GLU A 187 -23.52 -5.66 -25.69
N PHE A 188 -23.24 -6.50 -26.67
CA PHE A 188 -23.95 -6.50 -27.93
C PHE A 188 -24.00 -7.91 -28.53
N VAL A 189 -25.09 -8.18 -29.24
CA VAL A 189 -25.29 -9.44 -29.96
C VAL A 189 -24.87 -9.25 -31.42
N LEU A 190 -24.12 -10.20 -31.96
CA LEU A 190 -23.71 -10.21 -33.36
C LEU A 190 -24.93 -10.40 -34.27
N ASN A 191 -25.46 -9.29 -34.78
CA ASN A 191 -26.64 -9.24 -35.62
C ASN A 191 -26.35 -8.45 -36.90
N PRO A 192 -25.99 -9.12 -38.02
CA PRO A 192 -25.71 -8.46 -39.29
C PRO A 192 -26.85 -7.63 -39.90
N ALA A 193 -28.08 -7.80 -39.41
CA ALA A 193 -29.25 -7.05 -39.87
C ALA A 193 -29.55 -5.80 -39.03
N SER A 194 -28.74 -5.50 -37.99
CA SER A 194 -29.00 -4.35 -37.12
C SER A 194 -28.64 -3.03 -37.78
N ALA A 195 -29.58 -2.09 -37.81
CA ALA A 195 -29.35 -0.70 -38.25
C ALA A 195 -28.94 0.25 -37.12
N THR A 196 -28.86 -0.23 -35.88
CA THR A 196 -28.46 0.60 -34.73
C THR A 196 -27.01 1.06 -34.88
N LEU A 197 -26.71 2.32 -34.57
CA LEU A 197 -25.34 2.81 -34.56
C LEU A 197 -24.53 2.09 -33.48
N PHE A 198 -23.30 1.70 -33.80
CA PHE A 198 -22.49 0.86 -32.91
C PHE A 198 -22.02 1.62 -31.66
N TYR A 199 -21.53 2.85 -31.83
CA TYR A 199 -21.02 3.66 -30.72
C TYR A 199 -22.09 4.29 -29.82
N ASP A 200 -23.37 4.18 -30.18
CA ASP A 200 -24.47 4.49 -29.26
C ASP A 200 -24.60 3.42 -28.15
N GLN A 201 -24.07 2.23 -28.40
CA GLN A 201 -24.15 1.09 -27.48
C GLN A 201 -22.82 0.81 -26.77
N ILE A 202 -21.71 0.96 -27.49
CA ILE A 202 -20.38 0.59 -27.01
C ILE A 202 -19.47 1.81 -26.97
N PRO A 203 -18.83 2.13 -25.83
CA PRO A 203 -17.89 3.24 -25.76
C PRO A 203 -16.72 3.01 -26.72
N GLN A 204 -16.41 4.02 -27.54
CA GLN A 204 -15.29 3.99 -28.49
C GLN A 204 -13.95 3.67 -27.81
N THR A 205 -13.76 4.14 -26.58
CA THR A 205 -12.54 3.90 -25.78
C THR A 205 -12.32 2.43 -25.45
N LEU A 206 -13.40 1.65 -25.39
CA LEU A 206 -13.39 0.22 -25.09
C LEU A 206 -13.50 -0.66 -26.33
N PHE A 207 -13.67 -0.07 -27.52
CA PHE A 207 -13.76 -0.82 -28.78
C PHE A 207 -13.20 0.03 -29.92
N THR A 208 -11.88 0.19 -29.91
CA THR A 208 -11.14 0.87 -30.98
C THR A 208 -10.51 -0.15 -31.94
N VAL A 209 -10.27 0.25 -33.18
CA VAL A 209 -9.62 -0.59 -34.19
C VAL A 209 -8.18 -0.14 -34.38
N SER A 210 -7.23 -1.05 -34.18
CA SER A 210 -5.81 -0.80 -34.40
C SER A 210 -5.21 -1.93 -35.22
N ASN A 211 -4.74 -1.62 -36.43
CA ASN A 211 -4.14 -2.58 -37.37
C ASN A 211 -5.01 -3.84 -37.62
N GLY A 212 -6.33 -3.68 -37.70
CA GLY A 212 -7.27 -4.78 -37.91
C GLY A 212 -7.59 -5.60 -36.65
N TYR A 213 -7.20 -5.14 -35.47
CA TYR A 213 -7.56 -5.76 -34.19
C TYR A 213 -8.42 -4.83 -33.36
N VAL A 214 -9.34 -5.41 -32.59
CA VAL A 214 -10.10 -4.68 -31.59
C VAL A 214 -9.22 -4.45 -30.36
N GLY A 215 -9.28 -3.24 -29.80
CA GLY A 215 -8.57 -2.91 -28.58
C GLY A 215 -9.33 -1.95 -27.68
N THR A 216 -8.71 -1.70 -26.53
CA THR A 216 -9.03 -0.64 -25.59
C THR A 216 -7.94 0.42 -25.71
N ASP A 217 -8.37 1.69 -25.80
CA ASP A 217 -7.44 2.79 -25.93
C ASP A 217 -6.58 3.02 -24.67
N ALA A 218 -5.54 3.84 -24.81
CA ALA A 218 -4.63 4.17 -23.71
C ALA A 218 -5.26 5.10 -22.66
N ASN A 219 -6.41 5.72 -22.97
CA ASN A 219 -7.12 6.66 -22.11
C ASN A 219 -8.21 5.99 -21.28
N ALA A 220 -8.38 4.67 -21.42
CA ALA A 220 -9.31 3.91 -20.60
C ALA A 220 -8.99 4.09 -19.12
N GLU A 221 -10.05 4.16 -18.32
CA GLU A 221 -9.93 4.42 -16.88
C GLU A 221 -9.03 3.37 -16.21
N ALA A 222 -8.32 3.81 -15.16
CA ALA A 222 -7.47 2.92 -14.39
C ALA A 222 -8.30 1.78 -13.78
N GLY A 223 -7.87 0.53 -13.96
CA GLY A 223 -8.60 -0.64 -13.51
C GLY A 223 -8.26 -1.89 -14.32
N GLY A 224 -9.24 -2.47 -15.01
CA GLY A 224 -9.05 -3.68 -15.80
C GLY A 224 -10.23 -3.99 -16.72
N ILE A 225 -9.98 -4.78 -17.76
CA ILE A 225 -10.96 -5.14 -18.77
C ILE A 225 -10.90 -6.63 -19.12
N ALA A 226 -12.03 -7.20 -19.51
CA ALA A 226 -12.11 -8.49 -20.17
C ALA A 226 -13.21 -8.47 -21.24
N TYR A 227 -13.01 -9.22 -22.33
CA TYR A 227 -13.99 -9.42 -23.38
C TYR A 227 -14.49 -10.85 -23.29
N VAL A 228 -15.76 -11.07 -23.01
CA VAL A 228 -16.34 -12.42 -22.86
C VAL A 228 -17.26 -12.71 -24.02
N LEU A 229 -16.93 -13.75 -24.79
CA LEU A 229 -17.79 -14.28 -25.84
C LEU A 229 -18.76 -15.28 -25.20
N SER A 230 -20.02 -15.23 -25.59
CA SER A 230 -21.02 -16.21 -25.16
C SER A 230 -21.97 -16.60 -26.29
N ARG A 231 -22.44 -17.85 -26.23
CA ARG A 231 -23.30 -18.46 -27.24
C ARG A 231 -24.38 -19.28 -26.56
N ARG A 232 -25.63 -19.11 -26.97
CA ARG A 232 -26.69 -20.04 -26.61
C ARG A 232 -26.73 -21.19 -27.61
N GLU A 233 -26.62 -22.42 -27.11
CA GLU A 233 -26.76 -23.63 -27.91
C GLU A 233 -27.84 -24.52 -27.27
N GLY A 234 -29.06 -24.43 -27.79
CA GLY A 234 -30.25 -25.00 -27.16
C GLY A 234 -30.48 -24.43 -25.75
N SER A 235 -30.50 -25.31 -24.74
CA SER A 235 -30.63 -24.91 -23.33
C SER A 235 -29.31 -24.57 -22.65
N LYS A 236 -28.17 -24.76 -23.32
CA LYS A 236 -26.83 -24.51 -22.79
C LYS A 236 -26.38 -23.10 -23.12
N LEU A 237 -25.67 -22.47 -22.19
CA LEU A 237 -24.93 -21.23 -22.41
C LEU A 237 -23.45 -21.59 -22.43
N LEU A 238 -22.83 -21.46 -23.59
CA LEU A 238 -21.39 -21.59 -23.76
C LEU A 238 -20.75 -20.21 -23.58
N VAL A 239 -19.58 -20.14 -22.97
CA VAL A 239 -18.84 -18.91 -22.72
C VAL A 239 -17.35 -19.12 -22.96
N SER A 240 -16.63 -18.05 -23.29
CA SER A 240 -15.17 -18.11 -23.34
C SER A 240 -14.59 -18.04 -21.94
N THR A 241 -13.49 -18.75 -21.72
CA THR A 241 -12.70 -18.60 -20.49
C THR A 241 -12.00 -17.25 -20.50
N GLN A 242 -12.19 -16.42 -19.48
CA GLN A 242 -11.60 -15.08 -19.42
C GLN A 242 -11.10 -14.68 -18.03
N THR A 243 -9.96 -14.00 -18.06
CA THR A 243 -9.33 -13.33 -16.92
C THR A 243 -9.24 -11.85 -17.20
N VAL A 244 -9.47 -11.03 -16.19
CA VAL A 244 -9.32 -9.57 -16.28
C VAL A 244 -7.86 -9.21 -16.58
N THR A 245 -7.64 -8.39 -17.60
CA THR A 245 -6.36 -7.76 -17.88
C THR A 245 -6.35 -6.35 -17.33
N LEU A 246 -5.30 -5.97 -16.62
CA LEU A 246 -5.21 -4.64 -16.00
C LEU A 246 -4.96 -3.57 -17.08
N THR A 247 -5.62 -2.42 -16.93
CA THR A 247 -5.30 -1.27 -17.78
C THR A 247 -3.94 -0.68 -17.35
N PRO A 248 -3.16 -0.10 -18.27
CA PRO A 248 -1.82 0.40 -17.95
C PRO A 248 -1.80 1.46 -16.85
N GLY A 249 -2.89 2.22 -16.69
CA GLY A 249 -3.06 3.21 -15.63
C GLY A 249 -3.34 2.64 -14.23
N ASN A 250 -3.56 1.33 -14.08
CA ASN A 250 -3.86 0.73 -12.78
C ASN A 250 -2.60 0.54 -11.91
N THR A 251 -2.27 1.56 -11.14
CA THR A 251 -1.18 1.51 -10.15
C THR A 251 -1.60 0.88 -8.81
N VAL A 252 -2.90 0.89 -8.50
CA VAL A 252 -3.44 0.43 -7.22
C VAL A 252 -3.19 -1.06 -7.03
N TYR A 253 -3.36 -1.91 -8.05
CA TYR A 253 -3.07 -3.33 -7.90
C TYR A 253 -1.62 -3.58 -7.47
N ARG A 254 -0.66 -2.88 -8.09
CA ARG A 254 0.76 -3.00 -7.74
C ARG A 254 1.01 -2.63 -6.28
N GLN A 255 0.46 -1.51 -5.82
CA GLN A 255 0.55 -1.07 -4.42
C GLN A 255 -0.05 -2.10 -3.45
N TYR A 256 -1.19 -2.70 -3.79
CA TYR A 256 -1.89 -3.62 -2.90
C TYR A 256 -1.42 -5.08 -2.97
N SER A 257 -0.52 -5.37 -3.92
CA SER A 257 0.06 -6.70 -4.13
C SER A 257 1.51 -6.84 -3.63
N CYS A 258 2.13 -5.73 -3.20
CA CYS A 258 3.54 -5.71 -2.80
C CYS A 258 3.78 -6.23 -1.37
N GLU A 259 5.04 -6.55 -1.07
CA GLU A 259 5.43 -7.07 0.24
C GLU A 259 5.34 -6.00 1.35
N GLU A 260 5.50 -4.72 1.01
CA GLU A 260 5.32 -3.62 1.96
C GLU A 260 3.87 -3.55 2.44
N LYS A 261 2.89 -3.61 1.51
CA LYS A 261 1.47 -3.61 1.88
C LYS A 261 1.05 -4.88 2.61
N LYS A 262 1.67 -6.02 2.26
CA LYS A 262 1.49 -7.26 3.02
C LYS A 262 1.94 -7.11 4.46
N ARG A 263 3.11 -6.49 4.71
CA ARG A 263 3.61 -6.23 6.07
C ARG A 263 2.68 -5.30 6.83
N GLU A 264 2.30 -4.16 6.24
CA GLU A 264 1.35 -3.20 6.82
C GLU A 264 0.03 -3.87 7.19
N ALA A 265 -0.49 -4.71 6.30
CA ALA A 265 -1.71 -5.46 6.55
C ALA A 265 -1.53 -6.42 7.73
N LEU A 266 -0.47 -7.23 7.76
CA LEU A 266 -0.18 -8.15 8.87
C LEU A 266 -0.07 -7.42 10.22
N GLU A 267 0.65 -6.30 10.27
CA GLU A 267 0.77 -5.44 11.45
C GLU A 267 -0.59 -4.93 11.92
N SER A 268 -1.46 -4.48 11.00
CA SER A 268 -2.80 -3.98 11.33
C SER A 268 -3.73 -5.04 11.97
N TYR A 269 -3.45 -6.32 11.74
CA TYR A 269 -4.14 -7.45 12.37
C TYR A 269 -3.47 -7.92 13.68
N GLY A 270 -2.43 -7.22 14.15
CA GLY A 270 -1.63 -7.62 15.31
C GLY A 270 -0.74 -8.83 15.02
N ILE A 271 -0.59 -9.21 13.74
CA ILE A 271 0.30 -10.26 13.29
C ILE A 271 1.63 -9.60 12.97
N VAL A 272 2.29 -9.11 14.01
CA VAL A 272 3.71 -8.78 13.90
C VAL A 272 4.39 -10.09 13.53
N THR A 273 4.94 -10.20 12.32
CA THR A 273 5.95 -11.21 12.00
C THR A 273 6.90 -11.14 13.16
N ARG A 274 6.89 -12.16 14.04
CA ARG A 274 7.61 -12.15 15.31
C ARG A 274 8.94 -11.46 15.07
N ILE A 275 9.09 -10.22 15.52
CA ILE A 275 10.38 -9.58 15.55
C ILE A 275 11.08 -10.40 16.61
N LEU A 276 11.81 -11.42 16.16
CA LEU A 276 12.73 -12.14 16.99
C LEU A 276 13.79 -11.08 17.30
N PHE A 277 13.62 -10.39 18.43
CA PHE A 277 14.55 -9.35 18.86
C PHE A 277 16.00 -9.88 18.94
N ALA A 278 16.13 -11.20 19.08
CA ALA A 278 17.36 -11.97 19.12
C ALA A 278 17.77 -12.65 17.78
N ASP A 279 17.22 -12.26 16.63
CA ASP A 279 17.68 -12.74 15.33
C ASP A 279 18.87 -11.89 14.84
N PRO A 280 20.09 -12.46 14.75
CA PRO A 280 21.29 -11.72 14.35
C PRO A 280 21.34 -11.38 12.86
N GLU A 281 20.46 -11.94 12.02
CA GLU A 281 20.40 -11.64 10.58
C GLU A 281 19.41 -10.52 10.23
N LYS A 282 18.79 -9.87 11.22
CA LYS A 282 17.88 -8.76 10.98
C LYS A 282 18.65 -7.53 10.44
N PRO A 283 18.12 -6.80 9.45
CA PRO A 283 18.67 -5.50 9.06
C PRO A 283 18.53 -4.52 10.23
N ASP A 284 19.52 -3.64 10.40
CA ASP A 284 19.51 -2.61 11.44
C ASP A 284 18.23 -1.79 11.35
N THR A 285 17.42 -1.85 12.41
CA THR A 285 16.28 -0.95 12.56
C THR A 285 16.80 0.45 12.80
N LYS A 286 16.30 1.43 12.04
CA LYS A 286 16.52 2.84 12.35
C LYS A 286 15.99 3.12 13.75
N GLN A 287 16.74 3.89 14.53
CA GLN A 287 16.31 4.37 15.85
C GLN A 287 15.00 5.15 15.68
N ASP A 288 14.04 4.92 16.57
CA ASP A 288 12.82 5.71 16.60
C ASP A 288 13.21 7.17 16.89
N PRO A 289 12.74 8.17 16.13
CA PRO A 289 12.96 9.57 16.49
C PRO A 289 12.45 9.92 17.90
N GLU A 290 11.49 9.17 18.47
CA GLU A 290 11.09 9.33 19.88
C GLU A 290 12.18 8.86 20.88
N ASP A 291 13.05 7.92 20.48
CA ASP A 291 14.17 7.41 21.29
C ASP A 291 15.40 8.35 21.31
N GLU A 292 15.36 9.48 20.58
CA GLU A 292 16.43 10.47 20.66
C GLU A 292 16.43 11.09 22.06
N TYR A 293 17.52 10.98 22.81
CA TYR A 293 17.62 11.54 24.17
C TYR A 293 17.97 13.02 24.11
N PHE A 294 17.62 13.75 25.18
CA PHE A 294 18.11 15.11 25.41
C PHE A 294 19.63 15.16 25.30
N ALA A 295 20.16 15.98 24.40
CA ALA A 295 21.60 16.20 24.26
C ALA A 295 21.90 17.61 23.76
N VAL A 296 23.00 18.19 24.23
CA VAL A 296 23.63 19.37 23.63
C VAL A 296 24.77 18.86 22.74
N SER A 297 24.64 19.03 21.43
CA SER A 297 25.60 18.51 20.44
C SER A 297 26.68 19.54 20.09
N SER A 298 26.33 20.82 20.08
CA SER A 298 27.27 21.89 19.78
C SER A 298 26.92 23.18 20.50
N VAL A 299 27.94 24.00 20.75
CA VAL A 299 27.81 25.37 21.26
C VAL A 299 28.68 26.27 20.40
N THR A 300 28.15 27.40 19.94
CA THR A 300 28.90 28.39 19.17
C THR A 300 28.80 29.77 19.80
N LEU A 301 29.88 30.56 19.70
CA LEU A 301 29.95 31.95 20.12
C LEU A 301 30.24 32.80 18.89
N ASN A 302 29.34 33.72 18.56
CA ASN A 302 29.39 34.54 17.35
C ASN A 302 29.61 33.69 16.07
N GLY A 303 28.99 32.52 16.02
CA GLY A 303 29.12 31.54 14.93
C GLY A 303 30.40 30.70 14.95
N THR A 304 31.31 30.91 15.91
CA THR A 304 32.53 30.10 16.08
C THR A 304 32.27 28.94 17.04
N PRO A 305 32.52 27.67 16.66
CA PRO A 305 32.32 26.54 17.57
C PRO A 305 33.22 26.60 18.81
N ILE A 306 32.63 26.35 19.97
CA ILE A 306 33.33 26.15 21.24
C ILE A 306 33.28 24.66 21.55
N ALA A 307 34.42 24.00 21.61
CA ALA A 307 34.48 22.58 21.93
C ALA A 307 34.33 22.32 23.44
N ALA A 308 33.65 21.23 23.79
CA ALA A 308 33.70 20.69 25.15
C ALA A 308 35.16 20.37 25.51
N GLY A 309 35.59 20.76 26.71
CA GLY A 309 36.98 20.64 27.15
C GLY A 309 37.96 21.64 26.52
N GLY A 310 37.49 22.61 25.73
CA GLY A 310 38.32 23.57 24.99
C GLY A 310 38.83 24.77 25.80
N GLY A 311 38.41 24.89 27.07
CA GLY A 311 38.62 26.06 27.93
C GLY A 311 37.35 26.89 28.05
N GLU A 312 37.19 27.53 29.21
CA GLU A 312 36.00 28.32 29.55
C GLU A 312 35.87 29.55 28.63
N PRO A 313 34.80 29.66 27.80
CA PRO A 313 34.63 30.80 26.94
C PRO A 313 34.29 32.05 27.75
N ASN A 314 34.96 33.17 27.41
CA ASN A 314 34.63 34.49 27.94
C ASN A 314 33.66 35.18 26.98
N VAL A 315 32.48 35.51 27.49
CA VAL A 315 31.42 36.21 26.76
C VAL A 315 31.29 37.64 27.26
N HIS A 316 30.92 38.55 26.36
CA HIS A 316 30.75 39.98 26.62
C HIS A 316 29.39 40.46 26.10
N SER A 317 28.93 41.60 26.61
CA SER A 317 27.70 42.22 26.12
C SER A 317 27.78 42.46 24.60
N GLY A 318 26.79 41.98 23.86
CA GLY A 318 26.73 42.03 22.41
C GLY A 318 27.09 40.71 21.71
N ASP A 319 27.68 39.74 22.42
CA ASP A 319 27.95 38.41 21.88
C ASP A 319 26.65 37.60 21.71
N VAL A 320 26.68 36.63 20.80
CA VAL A 320 25.60 35.67 20.56
C VAL A 320 26.11 34.27 20.84
N LEU A 321 25.49 33.59 21.81
CA LEU A 321 25.76 32.19 22.14
C LEU A 321 24.63 31.33 21.58
N GLU A 322 24.94 30.38 20.72
CA GLU A 322 23.98 29.42 20.17
C GLU A 322 24.28 28.02 20.71
N ILE A 323 23.25 27.35 21.20
CA ILE A 323 23.29 25.99 21.72
C ILE A 323 22.42 25.13 20.80
N GLN A 324 23.01 24.10 20.19
CA GLN A 324 22.31 23.16 19.33
C GLN A 324 22.28 21.77 19.95
N GLY A 325 21.23 21.02 19.66
CA GLY A 325 21.00 19.73 20.29
C GLY A 325 19.67 19.10 19.91
N SER A 326 19.23 18.17 20.74
CA SER A 326 17.97 17.44 20.62
C SER A 326 17.14 17.66 21.88
N LYS A 327 15.82 17.85 21.71
CA LYS A 327 14.84 17.99 22.81
C LYS A 327 15.19 19.12 23.80
N LEU A 328 15.82 20.19 23.33
CA LEU A 328 16.27 21.31 24.17
C LEU A 328 15.14 22.05 24.89
N THR A 329 13.88 21.88 24.46
CA THR A 329 12.70 22.46 25.10
C THR A 329 12.02 21.55 26.13
N GLU A 330 12.39 20.27 26.21
CA GLU A 330 11.80 19.35 27.21
C GLU A 330 12.24 19.69 28.63
N VAL A 331 13.43 20.30 28.78
CA VAL A 331 14.03 20.65 30.08
C VAL A 331 14.72 22.00 29.98
N GLU A 332 14.48 22.87 30.96
CA GLU A 332 15.20 24.14 31.07
C GLU A 332 16.71 23.89 31.27
N LEU A 333 17.54 24.64 30.55
CA LEU A 333 18.98 24.64 30.75
C LEU A 333 19.41 25.71 31.76
N LYS A 334 20.39 25.35 32.58
CA LYS A 334 21.10 26.26 33.49
C LYS A 334 22.56 26.37 33.05
N VAL A 335 23.19 27.46 33.45
CA VAL A 335 24.60 27.72 33.20
C VAL A 335 25.33 27.92 34.52
N ASN A 336 26.51 27.32 34.62
CA ASN A 336 27.47 27.66 35.65
C ASN A 336 28.48 28.65 35.06
N ALA A 337 28.53 29.86 35.59
CA ALA A 337 29.39 30.93 35.08
C ALA A 337 29.83 31.91 36.17
N ASN A 338 30.94 32.59 35.90
CA ASN A 338 31.49 33.68 36.69
C ASN A 338 30.95 35.00 36.12
N ILE A 339 29.72 35.37 36.50
CA ILE A 339 29.03 36.56 35.97
C ILE A 339 29.61 37.82 36.63
N GLY A 340 30.04 38.78 35.82
CA GLY A 340 30.78 39.97 36.25
C GLY A 340 32.30 39.87 36.03
N GLY A 341 32.79 38.75 35.47
CA GLY A 341 34.19 38.56 35.09
C GLY A 341 34.90 37.40 35.81
N PRO A 342 36.14 37.08 35.43
CA PRO A 342 36.85 35.86 35.86
C PRO A 342 37.27 35.86 37.35
N THR A 343 37.21 37.01 38.02
CA THR A 343 37.54 37.16 39.45
C THR A 343 36.36 36.91 40.38
N VAL A 344 35.13 36.81 39.82
CA VAL A 344 33.91 36.52 40.58
C VAL A 344 33.77 35.01 40.76
N SER A 345 33.23 34.54 41.87
CA SER A 345 32.97 33.11 42.07
C SER A 345 31.89 32.58 41.12
N ALA A 346 32.08 31.38 40.60
CA ALA A 346 31.12 30.74 39.71
C ALA A 346 29.79 30.46 40.42
N THR A 347 28.68 30.77 39.77
CA THR A 347 27.33 30.47 40.25
C THR A 347 26.52 29.76 39.19
N THR A 348 25.60 28.89 39.63
CA THR A 348 24.65 28.22 38.73
C THR A 348 23.36 29.03 38.67
N SER A 349 23.01 29.51 37.47
CA SER A 349 21.83 30.33 37.21
C SER A 349 21.08 29.85 35.96
N SER A 350 19.85 30.31 35.75
CA SER A 350 19.14 30.11 34.47
C SER A 350 19.88 30.83 33.33
N LEU A 351 19.72 30.36 32.09
CA LEU A 351 20.38 30.98 30.92
C LEU A 351 20.05 32.48 30.75
N SER A 352 18.88 32.91 31.21
CA SER A 352 18.45 34.31 31.20
C SER A 352 19.33 35.24 32.05
N ALA A 353 20.17 34.70 32.95
CA ALA A 353 21.14 35.48 33.69
C ALA A 353 22.29 36.01 32.81
N LEU A 354 22.51 35.40 31.63
CA LEU A 354 23.52 35.87 30.67
C LEU A 354 22.97 36.93 29.71
N GLY A 355 21.65 36.99 29.50
CA GLY A 355 21.02 37.90 28.55
C GLY A 355 19.67 37.39 28.06
N SER A 356 19.20 37.88 26.90
CA SER A 356 17.90 37.48 26.36
C SER A 356 17.97 36.14 25.64
N VAL A 357 17.15 35.19 26.07
CA VAL A 357 17.07 33.84 25.49
C VAL A 357 15.96 33.78 24.45
N THR A 358 16.30 33.35 23.24
CA THR A 358 15.37 33.07 22.15
C THR A 358 15.43 31.57 21.83
N VAL A 359 14.31 30.89 21.98
CA VAL A 359 14.20 29.47 21.60
C VAL A 359 13.71 29.41 20.15
N GLY A 360 14.57 28.99 19.23
CA GLY A 360 14.24 28.91 17.81
C GLY A 360 13.43 27.65 17.47
N SER A 361 13.75 26.53 18.11
CA SER A 361 13.11 25.21 17.96
C SER A 361 13.45 24.33 19.17
N ASP A 362 12.98 23.08 19.16
CA ASP A 362 13.42 22.01 20.06
C ASP A 362 14.89 21.57 19.86
N THR A 363 15.57 22.14 18.86
CA THR A 363 16.96 21.82 18.50
C THR A 363 17.93 23.00 18.59
N SER A 364 17.45 24.23 18.83
CA SER A 364 18.30 25.42 18.92
C SER A 364 17.81 26.44 19.94
N ILE A 365 18.73 26.86 20.82
CA ILE A 365 18.56 27.96 21.78
C ILE A 365 19.62 29.02 21.47
N VAL A 366 19.19 30.26 21.27
CA VAL A 366 20.06 31.42 21.00
C VAL A 366 19.99 32.39 22.17
N ILE A 367 21.14 32.86 22.64
CA ILE A 367 21.24 33.80 23.76
C ILE A 367 21.99 35.04 23.28
N SER A 368 21.33 36.19 23.32
CA SER A 368 22.00 37.48 23.11
C SER A 368 22.56 37.96 24.44
N ILE A 369 23.88 37.94 24.58
CA ILE A 369 24.59 38.19 25.83
C ILE A 369 24.51 39.68 26.19
N ALA A 370 24.17 39.97 27.44
CA ALA A 370 24.06 41.33 28.00
C ALA A 370 25.05 41.59 29.15
N VAL A 371 25.84 40.58 29.53
CA VAL A 371 26.78 40.63 30.66
C VAL A 371 28.18 40.19 30.22
N THR A 372 29.18 40.47 31.05
CA THR A 372 30.49 39.82 30.92
C THR A 372 30.54 38.60 31.83
N ALA A 373 30.85 37.42 31.29
CA ALA A 373 30.94 36.19 32.07
C ALA A 373 31.97 35.21 31.51
N SER A 374 32.53 34.35 32.37
CA SER A 374 33.26 33.15 31.96
C SER A 374 32.38 31.93 32.20
N ILE A 375 32.12 31.13 31.17
CA ILE A 375 31.16 30.01 31.26
C ILE A 375 31.92 28.70 31.51
N ASN A 376 31.58 28.00 32.58
CA ASN A 376 32.24 26.76 32.95
C ASN A 376 31.55 25.56 32.30
N TYR A 377 30.23 25.43 32.44
CA TYR A 377 29.46 24.31 31.92
C TYR A 377 27.95 24.60 31.88
N LEU A 378 27.23 23.80 31.08
CA LEU A 378 25.76 23.78 30.97
C LEU A 378 25.19 22.58 31.73
N LEU A 379 24.04 22.78 32.35
CA LEU A 379 23.34 21.81 33.19
C LEU A 379 21.88 21.72 32.79
N ARG A 380 21.28 20.55 32.99
CA ARG A 380 19.83 20.42 33.05
C ARG A 380 19.28 20.98 34.37
N ALA A 381 18.16 21.68 34.32
CA ALA A 381 17.53 22.24 35.52
C ALA A 381 16.90 21.19 36.44
N ASP A 382 16.46 20.05 35.90
CA ASP A 382 15.67 19.03 36.60
C ASP A 382 16.51 18.11 37.50
N ASN A 383 17.69 17.69 37.01
CA ASN A 383 18.56 16.75 37.70
C ASN A 383 19.99 17.26 37.91
N SER A 384 20.28 18.51 37.47
CA SER A 384 21.62 19.10 37.53
C SER A 384 22.70 18.28 36.81
N ALA A 385 22.31 17.41 35.87
CA ALA A 385 23.27 16.69 35.03
C ALA A 385 23.97 17.69 34.11
N MET A 386 25.30 17.61 34.08
CA MET A 386 26.11 18.40 33.18
C MET A 386 25.97 17.86 31.76
N VAL A 387 25.59 18.73 30.83
CA VAL A 387 25.31 18.36 29.43
C VAL A 387 26.34 18.94 28.46
N TYR A 388 27.12 19.92 28.90
CA TYR A 388 28.24 20.45 28.14
C TYR A 388 29.28 21.05 29.10
N ASP A 389 30.50 20.54 29.12
CA ASP A 389 31.58 21.05 29.99
C ASP A 389 32.66 21.75 29.17
N PHE A 390 32.89 23.03 29.41
CA PHE A 390 33.89 23.82 28.70
C PHE A 390 35.26 23.74 29.35
N ARG A 391 35.34 23.40 30.64
CA ARG A 391 36.58 23.42 31.42
C ARG A 391 37.62 22.49 30.80
N LEU A 392 38.88 22.93 30.78
CA LEU A 392 39.98 22.13 30.22
C LEU A 392 39.99 20.72 30.82
N ALA A 393 40.05 19.71 29.96
CA ALA A 393 40.27 18.33 30.40
C ALA A 393 41.58 18.28 31.19
N ALA A 394 41.52 17.88 32.46
CA ALA A 394 42.72 17.78 33.28
C ALA A 394 43.71 16.82 32.63
N GLN A 395 44.85 17.33 32.16
CA GLN A 395 45.96 16.49 31.73
C GLN A 395 46.41 15.67 32.94
N SER A 396 46.14 14.37 32.90
CA SER A 396 46.63 13.41 33.89
C SER A 396 48.15 13.45 33.92
N ALA A 397 48.70 14.16 34.90
CA ALA A 397 50.11 14.21 35.21
C ALA A 397 50.60 12.81 35.60
N TRP A 398 51.32 12.16 34.69
CA TRP A 398 52.05 10.94 34.94
C TRP A 398 53.07 11.17 36.07
N ARG A 399 52.77 10.68 37.28
CA ARG A 399 53.80 10.44 38.31
C ARG A 399 54.41 9.07 38.06
N VAL A 400 55.54 9.08 37.36
CA VAL A 400 56.56 8.04 37.49
C VAL A 400 56.99 8.01 38.96
N ARG A 401 56.79 6.88 39.64
CA ARG A 401 57.58 6.50 40.81
C ARG A 401 58.24 5.17 40.51
N TYR A 402 59.56 5.25 40.30
CA TYR A 402 60.46 4.13 40.56
C TYR A 402 60.29 3.70 42.03
N LEU A 403 60.00 2.42 42.24
CA LEU A 403 60.83 1.49 43.02
C LEU A 403 60.47 0.06 42.61
#